data_AF-A0A3C0GPW0-F1
#
_entry.id   AF-A0A3C0GPW0-F1
#
_cell.length_a   1.000
_cell.length_b   1.000
_cell.length_c   1.000
_cell.angle_alpha   90.00
_cell.angle_beta   90.00
_cell.angle_gamma   90.00
#
_symmetry.space_group_name_H-M   'P 1'
#
loop_
_entity.id
_entity.type
_entity.pdbx_description
1 polymer ?
#
loop_
_entity_poly.entity_id
_entity_poly.type
_entity_poly.pdbx_seq_one_letter_code
_entity_poly.pdbx_strand_id
1 'polypeptide(L)' 'ISIKPSPSRANLLPAIIEANTMIKAALAKLPNTGYTDIYTPMLGSDGQPRAALFREDMLHMTPEGYAIWRAALAPKVMCD' A
#
# COMPACT_ATOMS: atom_id res chain seq x y z
N ILE A 1 -4.27 1.05 6.71
CA ILE A 1 -3.58 0.50 5.51
C ILE A 1 -2.97 1.66 4.76
N SER A 2 -1.74 1.55 4.28
CA SER A 2 -1.10 2.60 3.49
C SER A 2 -1.84 2.83 2.16
N ILE A 3 -1.78 4.06 1.64
CA ILE A 3 -2.19 4.37 0.27
C ILE A 3 -1.22 3.66 -0.68
N LYS A 4 -1.72 3.02 -1.75
CA LYS A 4 -0.89 2.27 -2.73
C LYS A 4 -0.17 3.16 -3.75
N PRO A 5 1.02 2.76 -4.22
CA PRO A 5 1.76 3.45 -5.28
C PRO A 5 1.13 3.16 -6.64
N SER A 6 0.06 3.86 -7.03
CA SER A 6 -0.59 3.59 -8.34
C SER A 6 0.18 4.28 -9.45
N PRO A 7 0.66 3.60 -10.51
CA PRO A 7 1.41 4.26 -11.58
C PRO A 7 0.63 5.38 -12.30
N SER A 8 -0.70 5.25 -12.44
CA SER A 8 -1.55 6.33 -12.98
C SER A 8 -1.58 7.60 -12.12
N ARG A 9 -1.01 7.55 -10.91
CA ARG A 9 -0.87 8.66 -9.95
C ARG A 9 0.59 8.89 -9.57
N ALA A 10 1.54 8.58 -10.46
CA ALA A 10 2.97 8.70 -10.19
C ALA A 10 3.37 10.12 -9.71
N ASN A 11 2.73 11.16 -10.23
CA ASN A 11 2.93 12.55 -9.81
C ASN A 11 2.56 12.84 -8.35
N LEU A 12 1.77 11.97 -7.71
CA LEU A 12 1.36 12.09 -6.32
C LEU A 12 2.20 11.24 -5.35
N LEU A 13 3.17 10.44 -5.83
CA LEU A 13 3.94 9.55 -4.97
C LEU A 13 4.64 10.26 -3.79
N PRO A 14 5.26 11.46 -3.96
CA PRO A 14 5.83 12.18 -2.83
C PRO A 14 4.78 12.50 -1.75
N ALA A 15 3.62 13.01 -2.14
CA ALA A 15 2.53 13.33 -1.22
C ALA A 15 1.92 12.06 -0.58
N ILE A 16 1.87 10.95 -1.32
CA ILE A 16 1.42 9.65 -0.80
C ILE A 16 2.38 9.14 0.28
N ILE A 17 3.70 9.25 0.08
CA ILE A 17 4.71 8.85 1.07
C ILE A 17 4.58 9.70 2.34
N GLU A 18 4.42 11.01 2.19
CA GLU A 18 4.19 11.93 3.30
C GLU A 18 2.91 11.56 4.07
N ALA A 19 1.79 11.40 3.37
CA ALA A 19 0.52 11.01 3.97
C ALA A 19 0.62 9.66 4.69
N ASN A 20 1.25 8.65 4.09
CA ASN A 20 1.48 7.35 4.71
C ASN A 20 2.29 7.46 6.01
N THR A 21 3.32 8.32 6.01
CA THR A 21 4.15 8.59 7.19
C THR A 21 3.33 9.25 8.30
N MET A 22 2.56 10.28 7.95
CA MET A 22 1.68 10.99 8.90
C MET A 22 0.60 10.07 9.48
N ILE A 23 -0.06 9.26 8.64
CA ILE A 23 -1.07 8.30 9.07
C ILE A 23 -0.46 7.29 10.05
N LYS A 24 0.71 6.71 9.73
CA LYS A 24 1.39 5.78 10.64
C LYS A 24 1.70 6.41 11.99
N ALA A 25 2.21 7.64 12.00
CA ALA A 25 2.53 8.37 13.24
C ALA A 25 1.28 8.77 14.04
N ALA A 26 0.19 9.12 13.37
CA ALA A 26 -1.07 9.45 14.02
C ALA A 26 -1.72 8.22 14.67
N LEU A 27 -1.81 7.10 13.94
CA LEU A 27 -2.40 5.87 14.44
C LEU A 27 -1.63 5.27 15.62
N ALA A 28 -0.31 5.44 15.67
CA ALA A 28 0.51 5.00 16.81
C ALA A 28 0.11 5.61 18.17
N LYS A 29 -0.67 6.70 18.16
CA LYS A 29 -1.17 7.38 19.37
C LYS A 29 -2.59 7.00 19.74
N LEU A 30 -3.28 6.19 18.92
CA LEU A 30 -4.69 5.87 19.08
C LEU A 30 -4.86 4.42 19.53
N PRO A 31 -5.61 4.15 20.63
CA PRO A 31 -5.89 2.79 21.05
C PRO A 31 -6.74 2.06 20.01
N ASN A 32 -6.65 0.73 19.96
CA ASN A 32 -7.43 -0.13 19.06
C ASN A 32 -7.27 0.20 17.57
N THR A 33 -6.11 0.72 17.18
CA THR A 33 -5.77 0.97 15.78
C THR A 33 -4.48 0.28 15.37
N GLY A 34 -4.26 0.16 14.06
CA GLY A 34 -3.05 -0.42 13.50
C GLY A 34 -2.75 0.14 12.11
N TYR A 35 -1.47 0.07 11.74
CA TYR A 35 -1.00 0.45 10.42
C TYR A 35 -0.43 -0.77 9.70
N THR A 36 -0.86 -0.98 8.45
CA THR A 36 -0.35 -2.03 7.56
C THR A 36 0.23 -1.36 6.34
N ASP A 37 1.52 -1.60 6.10
CA ASP A 37 2.22 -1.14 4.92
C ASP A 37 1.98 -2.09 3.75
N ILE A 38 1.29 -1.61 2.72
CA ILE A 38 1.17 -2.27 1.41
C ILE A 38 1.92 -1.49 0.31
N TYR A 39 2.52 -0.34 0.63
CA TYR A 39 3.20 0.51 -0.34
C TYR A 39 4.56 -0.08 -0.70
N THR A 40 5.41 -0.32 0.30
CA THR A 40 6.77 -0.84 0.11
C THR A 40 6.84 -2.14 -0.70
N PRO A 41 6.05 -3.20 -0.41
CA PRO A 41 6.13 -4.45 -1.18
C PRO A 41 5.60 -4.35 -2.63
N MET A 42 4.92 -3.24 -2.97
CA MET A 42 4.46 -2.98 -4.33
C MET A 42 5.50 -2.23 -5.19
N LEU A 43 6.64 -1.85 -4.62
CA LEU A 43 7.74 -1.24 -5.34
C LEU A 43 8.66 -2.28 -5.98
N GLY A 44 9.27 -1.92 -7.10
CA GLY A 44 10.37 -2.64 -7.72
C GLY A 44 11.68 -2.35 -7.01
N SER A 45 12.75 -3.02 -7.45
CA SER A 45 14.12 -2.76 -6.98
C SER A 45 14.61 -1.34 -7.30
N ASP A 46 13.98 -0.68 -8.27
CA ASP A 46 14.21 0.71 -8.67
C ASP A 46 13.43 1.73 -7.81
N GLY A 47 12.66 1.27 -6.84
CA GLY A 47 11.80 2.10 -6.00
C GLY A 47 10.54 2.62 -6.72
N GLN A 48 10.28 2.17 -7.95
CA GLN A 48 9.08 2.55 -8.72
C GLN A 48 7.95 1.54 -8.52
N PRO A 49 6.67 1.94 -8.74
CA PRO A 49 5.57 1.00 -8.71
C PRO A 49 5.77 -0.15 -9.70
N ARG A 50 5.58 -1.40 -9.26
CA ARG A 50 5.61 -2.56 -10.16
C ARG A 50 4.37 -2.57 -11.06
N ALA A 51 4.49 -2.08 -12.29
CA ALA A 51 3.37 -1.97 -13.25
C ALA A 51 2.59 -3.29 -13.44
N ALA A 52 3.27 -4.45 -13.41
CA ALA A 52 2.64 -5.77 -13.53
C ALA A 52 1.64 -6.11 -12.41
N LEU A 53 1.61 -5.36 -11.31
CA LEU A 53 0.61 -5.53 -10.24
C LEU A 53 -0.71 -4.80 -10.53
N PHE A 54 -0.79 -4.07 -11.64
CA PHE A 54 -1.92 -3.22 -12.01
C PHE A 54 -2.53 -3.65 -13.35
N ARG A 55 -3.82 -3.39 -13.50
CA ARG A 55 -4.55 -3.54 -14.76
C ARG A 55 -4.16 -2.43 -15.73
N GLU A 56 -4.71 -2.47 -16.93
CA GLU A 56 -4.43 -1.51 -18.02
C GLU A 56 -4.59 -0.04 -17.61
N ASP A 57 -5.51 0.26 -16.68
CA ASP A 57 -5.72 1.62 -16.16
C ASP A 57 -4.62 2.12 -15.21
N MET A 58 -3.64 1.27 -14.89
CA MET A 58 -2.54 1.54 -13.95
C MET A 58 -3.03 2.04 -12.58
N LEU A 59 -4.28 1.71 -12.24
CA LEU A 59 -4.97 2.13 -11.03
C LEU A 59 -5.45 0.91 -10.25
N HIS A 60 -6.30 0.07 -10.83
CA HIS A 60 -6.81 -1.13 -10.15
C HIS A 60 -5.80 -2.27 -10.24
N MET A 61 -5.77 -3.13 -9.22
CA MET A 61 -4.75 -4.19 -9.13
C MET A 61 -5.18 -5.47 -9.83
N THR A 62 -4.19 -6.25 -10.26
CA THR A 62 -4.36 -7.66 -10.64
C THR A 62 -4.49 -8.55 -9.40
N PRO A 63 -4.85 -9.84 -9.55
CA PRO A 63 -4.85 -10.79 -8.43
C PRO A 63 -3.52 -10.85 -7.66
N GLU A 64 -2.39 -10.69 -8.36
CA GLU A 64 -1.04 -10.68 -7.77
C GLU A 64 -0.83 -9.45 -6.89
N GLY A 65 -1.31 -8.27 -7.33
CA GLY A 65 -1.31 -7.06 -6.50
C GLY A 65 -2.15 -7.24 -5.23
N TYR A 66 -3.33 -7.86 -5.35
CA TYR A 66 -4.15 -8.19 -4.18
C TYR A 66 -3.52 -9.28 -3.28
N ALA A 67 -2.72 -10.19 -3.83
CA ALA A 67 -2.02 -11.19 -3.01
C ALA A 67 -1.03 -10.54 -2.03
N ILE A 68 -0.36 -9.45 -2.43
CA ILE A 68 0.50 -8.66 -1.54
C ILE A 68 -0.32 -8.08 -0.37
N TRP A 69 -1.49 -7.52 -0.67
CA TRP A 69 -2.37 -6.96 0.36
C TRP A 69 -2.84 -8.04 1.34
N ARG A 70 -3.26 -9.20 0.82
CA ARG A 70 -3.67 -10.34 1.66
C ARG A 70 -2.54 -10.79 2.57
N ALA A 71 -1.33 -10.96 2.05
CA ALA A 71 -0.18 -11.37 2.85
C ALA A 71 0.18 -10.34 3.95
N ALA A 72 0.10 -9.04 3.64
CA ALA A 72 0.37 -7.98 4.61
C ALA A 72 -0.72 -7.86 5.69
N LEU A 73 -1.98 -8.12 5.34
CA LEU A 73 -3.13 -8.00 6.25
C LEU A 73 -3.36 -9.26 7.09
N ALA A 74 -3.10 -10.46 6.57
CA ALA A 74 -3.44 -11.71 7.23
C ALA A 74 -2.96 -11.81 8.70
N PRO A 75 -1.75 -11.35 9.08
CA PRO A 75 -1.33 -11.40 10.49
C PRO A 75 -2.05 -10.39 11.41
N LYS A 76 -2.89 -9.51 10.85
CA LYS A 76 -3.54 -8.38 11.52
C LYS A 76 -5.06 -8.52 11.60
N VAL A 77 -5.63 -9.45 10.86
CA VAL A 77 -7.07 -9.75 10.87
C VAL A 77 -7.24 -11.22 11.14
N MET A 78 -8.05 -11.57 12.14
CA MET A 78 -8.49 -12.95 12.32
C MET A 78 -9.78 -13.12 11.53
N CYS A 79 -9.81 -14.13 10.67
CA CYS A 79 -11.06 -14.64 10.13
C CYS A 79 -11.32 -15.95 10.88
N ASP A 80 -12.30 -15.92 11.78
CA ASP A 80 -12.92 -17.15 12.28
C ASP A 80 -13.91 -17.68 11.23
#